data_AF-A0A4V1XYT1-F1
#
_entry.id   AF-A0A4V1XYT1-F1
#
_cell.length_a   1.000
_cell.length_b   1.000
_cell.length_c   1.000
_cell.angle_alpha   90.00
_cell.angle_beta   90.00
_cell.angle_gamma   90.00
#
_symmetry.space_group_name_H-M   'P 1'
#
loop_
_entity.id
_entity.type
_entity.pdbx_description
1 polymer ?
#
loop_
_entity_poly.entity_id
_entity_poly.type
_entity_poly.pdbx_seq_one_letter_code
_entity_poly.pdbx_strand_id
1 'polypeptide(L)'
;MSFSRNARRTMTLAAGASAAIVLGTTTAQAHHCYIPMYSLNGPASANWFVVSAQDGAALIADYQAECAGAADAGYAALRDAGMPVGIKIKESKTIGDPKDEGKMNPNGANGKGLEYFGAGSTLADEMVSTWIAGASAYDCDA
;
A
#
# COMPACT_ATOMS: atom_id res chain seq x y z
N MET A 1 -34.61 28.03 -35.49
CA MET A 1 -34.93 27.23 -34.28
C MET A 1 -33.63 26.77 -33.66
N SER A 2 -33.44 27.11 -32.39
CA SER A 2 -32.30 26.75 -31.54
C SER A 2 -32.68 25.55 -30.67
N PHE A 3 -31.79 24.56 -30.55
CA PHE A 3 -31.61 23.59 -29.46
C PHE A 3 -30.32 22.83 -29.79
N SER A 4 -29.28 22.66 -28.98
CA SER A 4 -28.85 23.21 -27.69
C SER A 4 -27.47 22.60 -27.44
N ARG A 5 -26.48 23.42 -27.07
CA ARG A 5 -25.27 22.96 -26.36
C ARG A 5 -25.74 22.17 -25.13
N ASN A 6 -25.55 20.84 -25.09
CA ASN A 6 -25.46 19.98 -23.89
C ASN A 6 -25.71 18.49 -24.20
N ALA A 7 -24.77 17.84 -24.89
CA ALA A 7 -24.64 16.38 -24.82
C ALA A 7 -23.15 15.98 -24.89
N ARG A 8 -22.36 16.68 -24.07
CA ARG A 8 -21.07 16.20 -23.56
C ARG A 8 -21.36 14.97 -22.69
N ARG A 9 -20.47 13.97 -22.75
CA ARG A 9 -20.42 12.73 -21.95
C ARG A 9 -21.27 11.57 -22.44
N THR A 10 -20.70 10.76 -23.34
CA THR A 10 -20.76 9.29 -23.22
C THR A 10 -19.87 8.64 -24.28
N MET A 11 -18.70 8.16 -23.85
CA MET A 11 -18.01 6.94 -24.30
C MET A 11 -16.51 7.10 -24.04
N THR A 12 -16.10 6.80 -22.81
CA THR A 12 -14.76 6.28 -22.57
C THR A 12 -14.96 4.88 -22.02
N LEU A 13 -15.08 3.94 -22.96
CA LEU A 13 -14.90 2.52 -22.74
C LEU A 13 -13.50 2.18 -23.25
N ALA A 14 -12.85 1.23 -22.57
CA ALA A 14 -11.53 0.66 -22.83
C ALA A 14 -10.35 1.48 -22.26
N ALA A 15 -9.42 0.91 -21.52
CA ALA A 15 -9.08 -0.49 -21.31
C ALA A 15 -8.52 -0.67 -19.90
N GLY A 16 -8.92 -1.77 -19.25
CA GLY A 16 -8.20 -2.28 -18.08
C GLY A 16 -6.79 -2.64 -18.49
N ALA A 17 -5.80 -1.95 -17.93
CA ALA A 17 -4.43 -2.41 -17.92
C ALA A 17 -4.20 -3.02 -16.54
N SER A 18 -4.34 -4.34 -16.46
CA SER A 18 -3.80 -5.13 -15.35
C SER A 18 -2.28 -5.02 -15.43
N ALA A 19 -1.69 -4.01 -14.79
CA ALA A 19 -0.26 -3.95 -14.61
C ALA A 19 0.12 -5.05 -13.62
N ALA A 20 0.50 -6.22 -14.14
CA ALA A 20 1.17 -7.24 -13.36
C ALA A 20 2.58 -6.72 -13.02
N ILE A 21 2.68 -5.96 -11.93
CA ILE A 21 3.96 -5.54 -11.38
C ILE A 21 4.58 -6.80 -10.77
N VAL A 22 5.57 -7.35 -11.46
CA VAL A 22 6.48 -8.34 -10.88
C VAL A 22 7.25 -7.61 -9.79
N LEU A 23 6.78 -7.72 -8.55
CA LEU A 23 7.44 -7.18 -7.37
C LEU A 23 8.67 -8.05 -7.09
N GLY A 24 9.75 -7.74 -7.80
CA GLY A 24 11.08 -8.23 -7.47
C GLY A 24 11.42 -7.73 -6.07
N THR A 25 11.54 -8.67 -5.14
CA THR A 25 12.12 -8.56 -3.78
C THR A 25 12.58 -7.16 -3.39
N THR A 26 11.65 -6.32 -2.94
CA THR A 26 11.96 -4.96 -2.51
C THR A 26 12.81 -5.00 -1.24
N THR A 27 13.61 -3.95 -1.00
CA THR A 27 14.53 -3.79 0.15
C THR A 27 13.86 -3.95 1.52
N ALA A 28 12.52 -3.98 1.59
CA ALA A 28 11.76 -4.39 2.76
C ALA A 28 12.08 -5.82 3.23
N GLN A 29 12.63 -6.68 2.37
CA GLN A 29 13.12 -8.00 2.77
C GLN A 29 14.24 -7.98 3.82
N ALA A 30 14.94 -6.85 4.03
CA ALA A 30 15.94 -6.74 5.10
C ALA A 30 15.33 -6.69 6.51
N HIS A 31 14.05 -6.31 6.63
CA HIS A 31 13.29 -6.36 7.88
C HIS A 31 12.14 -7.33 7.70
N HIS A 32 12.37 -8.60 8.04
CA HIS A 32 11.52 -9.63 7.46
C HIS A 32 10.09 -9.64 8.04
N CYS A 33 9.81 -8.91 9.13
CA CYS A 33 8.46 -8.80 9.70
C CYS A 33 7.97 -7.36 9.78
N TYR A 34 6.67 -7.20 9.56
CA TYR A 34 5.96 -5.94 9.74
C TYR A 34 4.60 -6.16 10.39
N ILE A 35 4.01 -5.07 10.88
CA ILE A 35 2.63 -5.05 11.39
C ILE A 35 1.81 -4.13 10.48
N PRO A 36 0.75 -4.61 9.81
CA PRO A 36 -0.14 -3.77 9.03
C PRO A 36 -0.88 -2.81 9.96
N MET A 37 -0.95 -1.54 9.57
CA MET A 37 -1.61 -0.48 10.31
C MET A 37 -2.84 0.00 9.56
N TYR A 38 -4.01 -0.03 10.18
CA TYR A 38 -5.26 0.51 9.61
C TYR A 38 -5.53 1.97 10.02
N SER A 39 -4.61 2.55 10.80
CA SER A 39 -4.58 3.95 11.18
C SER A 39 -3.14 4.33 11.48
N LEU A 40 -2.71 5.53 11.07
CA LEU A 40 -1.37 6.03 11.39
C LEU A 40 -1.26 6.55 12.84
N ASN A 41 -2.38 6.67 13.55
CA ASN A 41 -2.43 7.13 14.95
C ASN A 41 -2.10 6.03 15.97
N GLY A 42 -1.39 4.99 15.56
CA GLY A 42 -0.99 3.90 16.46
C GLY A 42 0.12 4.33 17.43
N PRO A 43 0.34 3.58 18.53
CA PRO A 43 1.33 3.94 19.55
C PRO A 43 2.75 4.03 18.96
N ALA A 44 3.44 5.15 19.20
CA ALA A 44 4.83 5.33 18.81
C ALA A 44 5.77 4.55 19.77
N SER A 45 6.85 3.99 19.24
CA SER A 45 7.88 3.30 20.02
C SER A 45 9.24 3.51 19.37
N ALA A 46 10.27 3.76 20.16
CA ALA A 46 11.63 3.97 19.66
C ALA A 46 12.20 2.77 18.88
N ASN A 47 11.62 1.57 19.02
CA ASN A 47 12.09 0.36 18.34
C ASN A 47 11.31 0.03 17.06
N TRP A 48 10.31 0.84 16.72
CA TRP A 48 9.40 0.62 15.60
C TRP A 48 9.22 1.91 14.82
N PHE A 49 9.63 1.90 13.56
CA PHE A 49 9.32 3.00 12.66
C PHE A 49 8.08 2.67 11.83
N VAL A 50 7.33 3.70 11.45
CA VAL A 50 6.14 3.61 10.62
C VAL A 50 6.53 4.00 9.20
N VAL A 51 6.11 3.21 8.23
CA VAL A 51 6.14 3.56 6.81
C VAL A 51 4.69 3.64 6.36
N SER A 52 4.22 4.84 5.98
CA SER A 52 2.88 4.98 5.42
C SER A 52 2.80 4.36 4.02
N ALA A 53 1.59 4.14 3.49
CA ALA A 53 1.44 3.68 2.10
C ALA A 53 2.07 4.67 1.10
N GLN A 54 1.98 5.97 1.37
CA GLN A 54 2.63 7.02 0.58
C GLN A 54 4.16 6.95 0.66
N ASP A 55 4.73 6.77 1.87
CA ASP A 55 6.18 6.59 2.03
C ASP A 55 6.65 5.33 1.30
N GLY A 56 5.87 4.24 1.40
CA GLY A 56 6.12 3.00 0.68
C GLY A 56 6.14 3.20 -0.83
N ALA A 57 5.13 3.89 -1.38
CA ALA A 57 5.06 4.23 -2.81
C ALA A 57 6.30 5.01 -3.29
N ALA A 58 6.76 5.99 -2.52
CA ALA A 58 7.97 6.74 -2.83
C ALA A 58 9.23 5.86 -2.76
N LEU A 59 9.31 4.97 -1.77
CA LEU A 59 10.51 4.15 -1.53
C LEU A 59 10.68 2.98 -2.50
N ILE A 60 9.58 2.32 -2.91
CA ILE A 60 9.66 1.08 -3.70
C ILE A 60 9.22 1.24 -5.16
N ALA A 61 8.42 2.27 -5.46
CA ALA A 61 7.90 2.52 -6.79
C ALA A 61 8.31 3.89 -7.36
N ASP A 62 9.11 4.67 -6.62
CA ASP A 62 9.50 6.05 -6.97
C ASP A 62 8.29 6.94 -7.32
N TYR A 63 7.15 6.67 -6.69
CA TYR A 63 5.90 7.34 -6.98
C TYR A 63 5.59 8.38 -5.90
N GLN A 64 5.26 9.60 -6.35
CA GLN A 64 4.77 10.69 -5.50
C GLN A 64 3.43 11.17 -6.03
N ALA A 65 2.45 11.37 -5.14
CA ALA A 65 1.17 11.97 -5.52
C ALA A 65 1.38 13.41 -5.98
N GLU A 66 0.75 13.78 -7.09
CA GLU A 66 0.94 15.11 -7.73
C GLU A 66 0.34 16.25 -6.90
N CYS A 67 -0.71 15.97 -6.13
CA CYS A 67 -1.37 16.93 -5.25
C CYS A 67 -1.89 16.26 -3.98
N ALA A 68 -2.27 17.08 -2.99
CA ALA A 68 -2.83 16.59 -1.72
C ALA A 68 -4.11 15.75 -1.92
N GLY A 69 -4.97 16.14 -2.88
CA GLY A 69 -6.19 15.41 -3.20
C GLY A 69 -5.92 14.00 -3.74
N ALA A 70 -4.84 13.82 -4.52
CA ALA A 70 -4.40 12.50 -4.97
C ALA A 70 -3.91 11.63 -3.82
N ALA A 71 -3.15 12.19 -2.87
CA ALA A 71 -2.74 11.45 -1.67
C ALA A 71 -3.96 10.99 -0.85
N ASP A 72 -4.93 11.87 -0.64
CA ASP A 72 -6.18 11.56 0.06
C ASP A 72 -7.00 10.48 -0.67
N ALA A 73 -7.09 10.54 -1.99
CA ALA A 73 -7.75 9.53 -2.82
C ALA A 73 -7.08 8.16 -2.71
N GLY A 74 -5.76 8.11 -2.69
CA GLY A 74 -4.99 6.88 -2.43
C GLY A 74 -5.36 6.26 -1.08
N TYR A 75 -5.41 7.06 -0.01
CA TYR A 75 -5.80 6.55 1.30
C TYR A 75 -7.29 6.19 1.40
N ALA A 76 -8.17 6.85 0.65
CA ALA A 76 -9.58 6.46 0.54
C ALA A 76 -9.72 5.07 -0.10
N ALA A 77 -9.00 4.82 -1.20
CA ALA A 77 -9.00 3.52 -1.87
C ALA A 77 -8.57 2.38 -0.94
N LEU A 78 -7.56 2.60 -0.10
CA LEU A 78 -7.14 1.61 0.91
C LEU A 78 -8.24 1.33 1.94
N ARG A 79 -8.92 2.37 2.43
CA ARG A 79 -10.00 2.21 3.41
C ARG A 79 -11.19 1.47 2.81
N ASP A 80 -11.54 1.78 1.57
CA ASP A 80 -12.63 1.11 0.85
C ASP A 80 -12.30 -0.37 0.58
N ALA A 81 -11.03 -0.68 0.32
CA ALA A 81 -10.55 -2.06 0.16
C ALA A 81 -10.35 -2.80 1.49
N GLY A 82 -10.53 -2.14 2.64
CA GLY A 82 -10.24 -2.73 3.95
C GLY A 82 -8.76 -3.09 4.13
N MET A 83 -7.86 -2.34 3.49
CA MET A 83 -6.41 -2.52 3.51
C MET A 83 -5.73 -1.64 4.56
N PRO A 84 -4.52 -2.02 5.02
CA PRO A 84 -3.71 -1.14 5.86
C PRO A 84 -3.36 0.17 5.13
N VAL A 85 -3.16 1.24 5.89
CA VAL A 85 -2.70 2.57 5.45
C VAL A 85 -1.21 2.80 5.68
N GLY A 86 -0.53 1.80 6.24
CA GLY A 86 0.90 1.80 6.49
C GLY A 86 1.33 0.51 7.17
N ILE A 87 2.62 0.40 7.44
CA ILE A 87 3.22 -0.72 8.16
C ILE A 87 4.14 -0.22 9.28
N LYS A 88 4.22 -0.98 10.37
CA LYS A 88 5.29 -0.83 11.36
C LYS A 88 6.37 -1.84 11.11
N ILE A 89 7.60 -1.35 11.04
CA ILE A 89 8.78 -2.17 10.88
C ILE A 89 9.63 -2.05 12.14
N LYS A 90 10.09 -3.18 12.66
CA LYS A 90 10.98 -3.19 13.81
C LYS A 90 12.41 -2.90 13.36
N GLU A 91 13.00 -1.87 13.93
CA GLU A 91 14.35 -1.40 13.57
C GLU A 91 15.42 -2.45 13.87
N SER A 92 15.28 -3.19 14.98
CA SER A 92 16.40 -3.96 15.54
C SER A 92 16.39 -5.47 15.28
N LYS A 93 15.26 -6.11 14.94
CA LYS A 93 15.19 -7.57 14.70
C LYS A 93 13.93 -7.99 13.94
N THR A 94 14.04 -9.04 13.14
CA THR A 94 12.90 -9.87 12.76
C THR A 94 12.28 -10.53 14.02
N ILE A 95 10.98 -10.36 14.24
CA ILE A 95 10.25 -11.10 15.28
C ILE A 95 9.65 -12.34 14.62
N GLY A 96 10.05 -13.55 15.03
CA GLY A 96 9.46 -14.77 14.47
C GLY A 96 10.02 -15.22 13.12
N ASP A 97 11.22 -14.76 12.76
CA ASP A 97 12.08 -15.42 11.77
C ASP A 97 12.57 -16.74 12.36
N PRO A 98 12.17 -17.90 11.84
CA PRO A 98 13.03 -19.04 11.97
C PRO A 98 14.16 -18.80 10.96
N LYS A 99 15.29 -18.24 11.41
CA LYS A 99 16.55 -18.34 10.66
C LYS A 99 16.95 -19.82 10.60
N ASP A 100 16.24 -20.57 9.78
CA ASP A 100 16.30 -22.01 9.54
C ASP A 100 16.00 -22.95 10.72
N GLU A 101 15.75 -22.46 11.95
CA GLU A 101 15.65 -23.33 13.15
C GLU A 101 14.47 -23.06 14.13
N GLY A 102 13.58 -22.11 13.84
CA GLY A 102 12.53 -21.66 14.79
C GLY A 102 11.08 -22.04 14.45
N LYS A 103 10.14 -21.78 15.38
CA LYS A 103 8.70 -21.77 15.08
C LYS A 103 8.30 -20.43 14.47
N MET A 104 7.84 -20.44 13.23
CA MET A 104 7.23 -19.28 12.56
C MET A 104 6.00 -18.80 13.34
N ASN A 105 5.74 -17.49 13.32
CA ASN A 105 4.51 -16.93 13.87
C ASN A 105 3.29 -17.58 13.16
N PRO A 106 2.30 -18.15 13.88
CA PRO A 106 1.10 -18.73 13.26
C PRO A 106 0.30 -17.73 12.39
N ASN A 107 0.54 -16.43 12.53
CA ASN A 107 -0.10 -15.37 11.74
C ASN A 107 0.81 -14.76 10.66
N GLY A 108 1.88 -15.42 10.24
CA GLY A 108 2.93 -14.84 9.38
C GLY A 108 2.51 -14.35 7.97
N ALA A 109 1.26 -14.57 7.54
CA ALA A 109 0.76 -14.13 6.22
C ALA A 109 -0.79 -14.15 6.15
N ASN A 110 -1.50 -13.73 7.20
CA ASN A 110 -2.97 -13.83 7.25
C ASN A 110 -3.68 -12.48 7.42
N GLY A 111 -2.94 -11.37 7.30
CA GLY A 111 -3.42 -10.02 7.48
C GLY A 111 -3.75 -9.66 8.94
N LYS A 112 -3.39 -10.51 9.91
CA LYS A 112 -3.71 -10.30 11.34
C LYS A 112 -2.45 -10.32 12.20
N GLY A 113 -1.94 -9.14 12.51
CA GLY A 113 -0.84 -8.99 13.46
C GLY A 113 0.51 -8.93 12.77
N LEU A 114 1.40 -9.87 13.04
CA LEU A 114 2.79 -9.81 12.57
C LEU A 114 2.95 -10.62 11.28
N GLU A 115 3.07 -9.90 10.17
CA GLU A 115 3.26 -10.42 8.81
C GLU A 115 4.76 -10.63 8.52
N TYR A 116 5.08 -11.61 7.69
CA TYR A 116 6.45 -11.97 7.29
C TYR A 116 6.59 -12.00 5.77
N PHE A 117 7.46 -11.14 5.22
CA PHE A 117 7.70 -11.06 3.77
C PHE A 117 8.21 -12.39 3.20
N GLY A 118 9.10 -13.08 3.92
CA GLY A 118 9.67 -14.36 3.49
C GLY A 118 8.71 -15.56 3.52
N ALA A 119 7.48 -15.39 4.05
CA ALA A 119 6.41 -16.40 3.98
C ALA A 119 5.49 -16.17 2.78
N GLY A 120 5.81 -15.19 1.93
CA GLY A 120 4.99 -14.82 0.78
C GLY A 120 3.83 -13.89 1.13
N SER A 121 3.90 -13.14 2.25
CA SER A 121 2.92 -12.07 2.48
C SER A 121 3.09 -10.96 1.45
N THR A 122 2.05 -10.76 0.64
CA THR A 122 1.96 -9.73 -0.41
C THR A 122 1.29 -8.45 0.08
N LEU A 123 0.81 -8.43 1.34
CA LEU A 123 -0.10 -7.40 1.83
C LEU A 123 0.52 -5.98 1.80
N ALA A 124 1.82 -5.84 2.06
CA ALA A 124 2.49 -4.54 1.99
C ALA A 124 2.63 -4.05 0.54
N ASP A 125 2.88 -4.94 -0.41
CA ASP A 125 2.97 -4.56 -1.82
C ASP A 125 1.58 -4.26 -2.41
N GLU A 126 0.56 -5.05 -2.04
CA GLU A 126 -0.84 -4.82 -2.40
C GLU A 126 -1.35 -3.48 -1.85
N MET A 127 -0.96 -3.13 -0.62
CA MET A 127 -1.22 -1.82 -0.03
C MET A 127 -0.61 -0.71 -0.89
N VAL A 128 0.68 -0.79 -1.23
CA VAL A 128 1.32 0.25 -2.04
C VAL A 128 0.68 0.35 -3.42
N SER A 129 0.44 -0.78 -4.09
CA SER A 129 -0.20 -0.80 -5.40
C SER A 129 -1.62 -0.21 -5.37
N THR A 130 -2.41 -0.51 -4.34
CA THR A 130 -3.78 0.00 -4.19
C THR A 130 -3.78 1.51 -3.91
N TRP A 131 -2.84 1.99 -3.10
CA TRP A 131 -2.68 3.41 -2.83
C TRP A 131 -2.31 4.19 -4.10
N ILE A 132 -1.32 3.70 -4.87
CA ILE A 132 -0.90 4.32 -6.14
C ILE A 132 -2.06 4.36 -7.13
N ALA A 133 -2.84 3.28 -7.24
CA ALA A 133 -4.00 3.23 -8.13
C ALA A 133 -5.06 4.28 -7.75
N GLY A 134 -5.37 4.41 -6.46
CA GLY A 134 -6.30 5.43 -5.97
C GLY A 134 -5.79 6.85 -6.20
N ALA A 135 -4.50 7.09 -5.94
CA ALA A 135 -3.88 8.40 -6.14
C ALA A 135 -3.82 8.80 -7.62
N SER A 136 -3.46 7.88 -8.51
CA SER A 136 -3.33 8.12 -9.94
C SER A 136 -4.68 8.32 -10.65
N ALA A 137 -5.79 7.89 -10.03
CA ALA A 137 -7.13 8.09 -10.56
C ALA A 137 -7.73 9.47 -10.20
N TYR A 138 -7.09 10.22 -9.32
CA TYR A 138 -7.55 11.55 -8.91
C TYR A 138 -7.11 12.61 -9.90
N ASP A 139 -8.04 13.47 -10.31
CA ASP A 139 -7.77 14.62 -11.17
C ASP A 139 -7.38 15.83 -10.31
N CYS A 140 -6.08 16.19 -10.32
CA CYS A 140 -5.56 17.32 -9.56
C CYS A 140 -5.97 18.70 -10.12
N ASP A 141 -6.52 18.75 -11.34
CA ASP A 141 -6.95 19.98 -12.01
C ASP A 141 -8.47 20.22 -11.94
N ALA A 142 -9.22 19.34 -11.25
CA ALA A 142 -10.69 19.37 -11.16
C ALA A 142 -11.26 20.37 -10.14
#